data_AF-A0A1Y4S9E5-F1
#
_entry.id   AF-A0A1Y4S9E5-F1
#
_cell.length_a   1.000
_cell.length_b   1.000
_cell.length_c   1.000
_cell.angle_alpha   90.00
_cell.angle_beta   90.00
_cell.angle_gamma   90.00
#
_symmetry.space_group_name_H-M   'P 1'
#
loop_
_entity.id
_entity.type
_entity.pdbx_description
1 polymer ?
#
loop_
_entity_poly.entity_id
_entity_poly.type
_entity_poly.pdbx_seq_one_letter_code
_entity_poly.pdbx_strand_id
1 'polypeptide(L)'
;MDVEKLFNGIAVIVDNEIEKKTSAIYKIKQLIEAKNIPVAVFSEIPQLDVIPALASASFVILDWDYTNGELEVEEGERVTIPGGLVENEEERLIEFIKKLLTDVFVPVFIFTAKQPDTVIDSLKEASLWDDKKTNRIFVKQKIDVDTEEELFSAITEWIKKMPSAYVLKEWERVLRETQNAMFNEFYSYSPNWAQIIWNMLKEDSIENQQEFGDFVTRSLQNRIQNYSFDEASIQSDTPPNIEELRKVVEGERYLSYMEQPAQAYTGDLFKDGSKYYLNIRAQCSLAREADPVVYCIRGKKLKSKDIVSEDIRLTTERELVFSAKKHFSLDQMCEICQDAEKLAEFNRHFSKHRNSIFFRKGTILERDDKVIIGCVAGEEAIQFDMDLEVLNFNAWKDKRIGKILPPYITKIQQKCAVNMVREGVTPLPKELFMSFDE
;
A
#
# COMPACT_ATOMS: atom_id res chain seq x y z
N MET A 1 -2.28 22.46 -6.65
CA MET A 1 -3.45 21.60 -6.38
C MET A 1 -4.77 22.35 -6.63
N ASP A 2 -5.62 21.79 -7.49
CA ASP A 2 -6.98 22.29 -7.77
C ASP A 2 -7.98 21.43 -6.98
N VAL A 3 -8.40 21.93 -5.82
CA VAL A 3 -9.20 21.17 -4.84
C VAL A 3 -10.59 20.83 -5.37
N GLU A 4 -11.13 21.66 -6.24
CA GLU A 4 -12.44 21.44 -6.87
C GLU A 4 -12.40 20.21 -7.78
N LYS A 5 -11.31 20.05 -8.55
CA LYS A 5 -11.12 18.84 -9.37
C LYS A 5 -10.82 17.60 -8.54
N LEU A 6 -10.16 17.78 -7.39
CA LEU A 6 -9.78 16.68 -6.51
C LEU A 6 -11.00 16.06 -5.80
N PHE A 7 -11.99 16.88 -5.44
CA PHE A 7 -13.22 16.43 -4.77
C PHE A 7 -14.43 16.43 -5.71
N ASN A 8 -14.40 15.56 -6.71
CA ASN A 8 -15.48 15.41 -7.71
C ASN A 8 -16.57 14.38 -7.31
N GLY A 9 -16.72 14.11 -6.02
CA GLY A 9 -17.68 13.13 -5.49
C GLY A 9 -18.81 13.78 -4.68
N ILE A 10 -19.58 12.96 -3.97
CA ILE A 10 -20.62 13.45 -3.05
C ILE A 10 -19.96 13.80 -1.71
N ALA A 11 -20.18 15.01 -1.21
CA ALA A 11 -19.84 15.37 0.16
C ALA A 11 -20.94 14.88 1.11
N VAL A 12 -20.55 14.41 2.29
CA VAL A 12 -21.52 13.97 3.30
C VAL A 12 -21.42 14.89 4.51
N ILE A 13 -22.54 15.42 4.98
CA ILE A 13 -22.62 16.25 6.19
C ILE A 13 -23.52 15.56 7.21
N VAL A 14 -23.01 15.37 8.42
CA VAL A 14 -23.79 14.89 9.57
C VAL A 14 -23.78 16.00 10.63
N ASP A 15 -24.93 16.66 10.81
CA ASP A 15 -25.09 17.80 11.71
C ASP A 15 -26.59 17.99 12.03
N ASN A 16 -26.93 18.13 13.31
CA ASN A 16 -28.32 18.26 13.77
C ASN A 16 -28.99 19.62 13.45
N GLU A 17 -28.21 20.62 13.04
CA GLU A 17 -28.68 21.93 12.62
C GLU A 17 -28.69 22.12 11.10
N ILE A 18 -28.45 21.05 10.33
CA ILE A 18 -28.34 21.13 8.86
C ILE A 18 -29.61 21.59 8.15
N GLU A 19 -30.77 21.50 8.80
CA GLU A 19 -32.04 22.01 8.27
C GLU A 19 -32.30 23.48 8.64
N LYS A 20 -31.60 24.00 9.66
CA LYS A 20 -31.75 25.40 10.11
C LYS A 20 -30.99 26.33 9.16
N LYS A 21 -31.70 27.05 8.30
CA LYS A 21 -31.08 27.95 7.28
C LYS A 21 -30.15 29.04 7.83
N THR A 22 -30.28 29.36 9.12
CA THR A 22 -29.45 30.35 9.82
C THR A 22 -28.20 29.75 10.47
N SER A 23 -28.05 28.42 10.49
CA SER A 23 -26.90 27.74 11.11
C SER A 23 -25.64 27.90 10.27
N ALA A 24 -24.49 27.86 10.94
CA ALA A 24 -23.19 27.91 10.26
C ALA A 24 -22.99 26.72 9.31
N ILE A 25 -23.49 25.53 9.67
CA ILE A 25 -23.37 24.34 8.82
C ILE A 25 -24.21 24.47 7.53
N TYR A 26 -25.38 25.12 7.59
CA TYR A 26 -26.20 25.36 6.40
C TYR A 26 -25.44 26.28 5.43
N LYS A 27 -24.74 27.29 5.94
CA LYS A 27 -23.84 28.14 5.14
C LYS A 27 -22.72 27.30 4.51
N ILE A 28 -22.05 26.43 5.29
CA ILE A 28 -21.00 25.51 4.78
C ILE A 28 -21.54 24.62 3.65
N LYS A 29 -22.74 24.04 3.82
CA LYS A 29 -23.42 23.28 2.77
C LYS A 29 -23.56 24.10 1.49
N GLN A 30 -24.05 25.33 1.59
CA GLN A 30 -24.23 26.20 0.43
C GLN A 30 -22.91 26.52 -0.27
N LEU A 31 -21.82 26.72 0.48
CA LEU A 31 -20.49 26.96 -0.07
C LEU A 31 -19.98 25.75 -0.87
N ILE A 32 -20.26 24.53 -0.40
CA ILE A 32 -19.90 23.29 -1.10
C ILE A 32 -20.74 23.11 -2.37
N GLU A 33 -22.06 23.30 -2.28
CA GLU A 33 -22.97 23.19 -3.43
C GLU A 33 -22.65 24.23 -4.52
N ALA A 34 -22.21 25.44 -4.14
CA ALA A 34 -21.79 26.48 -5.07
C ALA A 34 -20.58 26.07 -5.95
N LYS A 35 -19.80 25.06 -5.51
CA LYS A 35 -18.71 24.45 -6.29
C LYS A 35 -19.15 23.26 -7.14
N ASN A 36 -20.46 23.05 -7.31
CA ASN A 36 -21.04 21.90 -8.02
C ASN A 36 -20.68 20.55 -7.37
N ILE A 37 -20.42 20.55 -6.06
CA ILE A 37 -20.22 19.33 -5.28
C ILE A 37 -21.57 18.96 -4.66
N PRO A 38 -22.17 17.82 -5.05
CA PRO A 38 -23.43 17.37 -4.44
C PRO A 38 -23.23 17.04 -2.96
N VAL A 39 -24.23 17.36 -2.13
CA VAL A 39 -24.18 17.13 -0.68
C VAL A 39 -25.29 16.17 -0.25
N ALA A 40 -24.91 15.07 0.41
CA ALA A 40 -25.82 14.22 1.17
C ALA A 40 -25.81 14.66 2.64
N VAL A 41 -26.99 14.78 3.25
CA VAL A 41 -27.15 15.31 4.60
C VAL A 41 -27.79 14.30 5.54
N PHE A 42 -27.35 14.31 6.80
CA PHE A 42 -27.92 13.55 7.90
C PHE A 42 -28.12 14.50 9.09
N SER A 43 -29.37 14.65 9.55
CA SER A 43 -29.73 15.46 10.71
C SER A 43 -29.48 14.76 12.06
N GLU A 44 -29.19 13.46 12.02
CA GLU A 44 -28.84 12.65 13.19
C GLU A 44 -27.64 11.79 12.85
N ILE A 45 -26.91 11.34 13.88
CA ILE A 45 -25.80 10.40 13.70
C ILE A 45 -26.35 9.11 13.06
N PRO A 46 -25.95 8.76 11.82
CA PRO A 46 -26.54 7.63 11.13
C PRO A 46 -26.15 6.31 11.80
N GLN A 47 -26.94 5.28 11.52
CA GLN A 47 -26.64 3.92 11.95
C GLN A 47 -25.35 3.42 11.26
N LEU A 48 -24.64 2.49 11.91
CA LEU A 48 -23.32 2.02 11.46
C LEU A 48 -23.39 1.28 10.11
N ASP A 49 -24.56 0.76 9.72
CA ASP A 49 -24.81 0.09 8.45
C ASP A 49 -24.73 1.01 7.22
N VAL A 50 -24.78 2.33 7.42
CA VAL A 50 -24.58 3.33 6.37
C VAL A 50 -23.11 3.45 5.95
N ILE A 51 -22.16 3.10 6.84
CA ILE A 51 -20.72 3.33 6.64
C ILE A 51 -20.17 2.75 5.32
N PRO A 52 -20.53 1.53 4.86
CA PRO A 52 -20.10 1.02 3.56
C PRO A 52 -20.50 1.93 2.37
N ALA A 53 -21.64 2.60 2.43
CA ALA A 53 -22.06 3.53 1.38
C ALA A 53 -21.20 4.81 1.35
N LEU A 54 -20.64 5.19 2.50
CA LEU A 54 -19.75 6.35 2.63
C LEU A 54 -18.37 6.12 1.99
N ALA A 55 -18.04 4.89 1.57
CA ALA A 55 -16.82 4.60 0.81
C ALA A 55 -16.76 5.31 -0.55
N SER A 56 -17.92 5.73 -1.09
CA SER A 56 -17.99 6.51 -2.33
C SER A 56 -17.96 8.03 -2.10
N ALA A 57 -17.95 8.48 -0.84
CA ALA A 57 -17.95 9.90 -0.50
C ALA A 57 -16.62 10.56 -0.86
N SER A 58 -16.71 11.82 -1.28
CA SER A 58 -15.53 12.63 -1.54
C SER A 58 -14.83 13.00 -0.23
N PHE A 59 -15.62 13.42 0.76
CA PHE A 59 -15.22 13.68 2.14
C PHE A 59 -16.46 13.69 3.04
N VAL A 60 -16.25 13.57 4.35
CA VAL A 60 -17.30 13.61 5.38
C VAL A 60 -17.05 14.80 6.30
N ILE A 61 -18.07 15.60 6.54
CA ILE A 61 -18.11 16.66 7.55
C ILE A 61 -19.02 16.19 8.70
N LEU A 62 -18.53 16.28 9.92
CA LEU A 62 -19.24 15.95 11.14
C LEU A 62 -19.31 17.20 12.02
N ASP A 63 -20.47 17.44 12.62
CA ASP A 63 -20.53 18.27 13.81
C ASP A 63 -20.05 17.48 15.03
N TRP A 64 -19.43 18.16 15.99
CA TRP A 64 -19.22 17.59 17.31
C TRP A 64 -20.36 17.93 18.28
N ASP A 65 -21.07 19.03 18.02
CA ASP A 65 -22.01 19.65 18.96
C ASP A 65 -23.48 19.22 18.75
N TYR A 66 -23.74 17.92 18.86
CA TYR A 66 -25.11 17.37 18.80
C TYR A 66 -26.02 17.80 19.97
N THR A 67 -25.45 18.45 20.97
CA THR A 67 -26.10 18.78 22.24
C THR A 67 -26.65 20.20 22.27
N ASN A 68 -26.51 20.97 21.19
CA ASN A 68 -27.19 22.25 21.00
C ASN A 68 -28.63 22.09 20.49
N GLY A 69 -29.13 20.85 20.37
CA GLY A 69 -30.52 20.56 20.07
C GLY A 69 -31.45 21.16 21.11
N GLU A 70 -31.96 22.36 20.84
CA GLU A 70 -33.12 22.92 21.51
C GLU A 70 -34.26 21.90 21.40
N LEU A 71 -34.60 21.24 22.51
CA LEU A 71 -35.90 20.56 22.60
C LEU A 71 -36.96 21.67 22.63
N GLU A 72 -37.60 21.95 21.49
CA GLU A 72 -38.82 22.75 21.47
C GLU A 72 -39.92 21.95 22.20
N VAL A 73 -40.14 22.30 23.47
CA VAL A 73 -41.38 21.95 24.15
C VAL A 73 -42.43 22.98 23.70
N GLU A 74 -43.66 22.54 23.43
CA GLU A 74 -44.79 23.34 22.91
C GLU A 74 -45.16 24.62 23.70
N GLU A 75 -44.42 25.00 24.76
CA GLU A 75 -44.69 26.17 25.60
C GLU A 75 -43.49 27.12 25.80
N GLY A 76 -42.49 27.11 24.91
CA GLY A 76 -41.50 28.20 24.85
C GLY A 76 -40.53 28.34 26.04
N GLU A 77 -40.48 27.36 26.94
CA GLU A 77 -39.46 27.27 27.98
C GLU A 77 -38.26 26.43 27.54
N ARG A 78 -37.07 27.04 27.65
CA ARG A 78 -35.79 26.39 27.32
C ARG A 78 -35.42 25.39 28.42
N VAL A 79 -35.40 24.09 28.10
CA VAL A 79 -34.93 23.04 29.01
C VAL A 79 -33.48 22.70 28.69
N THR A 80 -32.62 22.73 29.72
CA THR A 80 -31.22 22.29 29.63
C THR A 80 -31.16 20.77 29.52
N ILE A 81 -30.48 20.23 28.50
CA ILE A 81 -30.34 18.78 28.31
C ILE A 81 -29.58 18.18 29.50
N PRO A 82 -30.06 17.07 30.12
CA PRO A 82 -29.33 16.34 31.16
C PRO A 82 -27.94 15.89 30.70
N GLY A 83 -26.91 16.06 31.55
CA GLY A 83 -25.52 15.72 31.21
C GLY A 83 -25.28 14.27 30.75
N GLY A 84 -26.08 13.30 31.24
CA GLY A 84 -25.98 11.91 30.79
C GLY A 84 -26.48 11.63 29.35
N LEU A 85 -27.30 12.52 28.78
CA LEU A 85 -27.69 12.42 27.36
C LEU A 85 -26.61 13.03 26.45
N VAL A 86 -25.89 14.04 26.94
CA VAL A 86 -24.73 14.65 26.27
C VAL A 86 -23.59 13.66 26.11
N GLU A 87 -23.25 12.95 27.18
CA GLU A 87 -22.20 11.91 27.17
C GLU A 87 -22.56 10.76 26.21
N ASN A 88 -23.83 10.35 26.16
CA ASN A 88 -24.30 9.25 25.29
C ASN A 88 -24.20 9.59 23.79
N GLU A 89 -24.58 10.81 23.38
CA GLU A 89 -24.45 11.23 21.98
C GLU A 89 -22.99 11.41 21.55
N GLU A 90 -22.11 11.90 22.43
CA GLU A 90 -20.66 11.96 22.16
C GLU A 90 -20.06 10.55 22.00
N GLU A 91 -20.42 9.61 22.89
CA GLU A 91 -20.02 8.20 22.76
C GLU A 91 -20.48 7.58 21.43
N ARG A 92 -21.74 7.83 21.03
CA ARG A 92 -22.28 7.36 19.75
C ARG A 92 -21.54 7.96 18.55
N LEU A 93 -21.21 9.24 18.59
CA LEU A 93 -20.42 9.90 17.55
C LEU A 93 -19.02 9.30 17.46
N ILE A 94 -18.37 9.09 18.60
CA ILE A 94 -17.04 8.47 18.67
C ILE A 94 -17.08 7.04 18.10
N GLU A 95 -18.10 6.24 18.43
CA GLU A 95 -18.28 4.90 17.87
C GLU A 95 -18.45 4.95 16.35
N PHE A 96 -19.26 5.88 15.86
CA PHE A 96 -19.44 6.11 14.43
C PHE A 96 -18.12 6.47 13.73
N ILE A 97 -17.38 7.45 14.26
CA ILE A 97 -16.08 7.88 13.71
C ILE A 97 -15.08 6.71 13.72
N LYS A 98 -15.02 5.95 14.82
CA LYS A 98 -14.14 4.80 14.95
C LYS A 98 -14.42 3.75 13.89
N LYS A 99 -15.70 3.42 13.67
CA LYS A 99 -16.10 2.45 12.64
C LYS A 99 -15.84 3.00 11.24
N LEU A 100 -16.12 4.28 10.98
CA LEU A 100 -15.86 4.94 9.70
C LEU A 100 -14.37 4.90 9.35
N LEU A 101 -13.49 5.25 10.29
CA LEU A 101 -12.04 5.26 10.06
C LEU A 101 -11.45 3.86 9.93
N THR A 102 -12.05 2.85 10.56
CA THR A 102 -11.62 1.46 10.45
C THR A 102 -11.96 0.86 9.10
N ASP A 103 -13.16 1.13 8.59
CA ASP A 103 -13.71 0.46 7.40
C ASP A 103 -13.45 1.22 6.10
N VAL A 104 -13.36 2.55 6.17
CA VAL A 104 -13.35 3.42 4.99
C VAL A 104 -12.17 4.39 5.05
N PHE A 105 -11.41 4.50 3.96
CA PHE A 105 -10.40 5.53 3.81
C PHE A 105 -10.99 6.80 3.16
N VAL A 106 -11.60 7.65 3.98
CA VAL A 106 -12.19 8.93 3.55
C VAL A 106 -11.64 10.09 4.40
N PRO A 107 -11.45 11.30 3.84
CA PRO A 107 -11.21 12.51 4.61
C PRO A 107 -12.38 12.83 5.55
N VAL A 108 -12.07 13.07 6.83
CA VAL A 108 -13.06 13.41 7.86
C VAL A 108 -12.73 14.78 8.43
N PHE A 109 -13.68 15.70 8.32
CA PHE A 109 -13.62 17.05 8.85
C PHE A 109 -14.62 17.18 10.00
N ILE A 110 -14.17 17.62 11.16
CA ILE A 110 -15.03 17.97 12.29
C ILE A 110 -15.06 19.49 12.38
N PHE A 111 -16.23 20.07 12.11
CA PHE A 111 -16.46 21.50 12.27
C PHE A 111 -17.37 21.72 13.47
N THR A 112 -16.83 22.35 14.52
CA THR A 112 -17.48 22.44 15.84
C THR A 112 -17.61 23.89 16.30
N ALA A 113 -18.54 24.17 17.22
CA ALA A 113 -18.60 25.42 17.97
C ALA A 113 -17.69 25.41 19.22
N LYS A 114 -17.32 24.24 19.73
CA LYS A 114 -16.36 24.08 20.85
C LYS A 114 -14.94 24.47 20.46
N GLN A 115 -14.08 24.62 21.47
CA GLN A 115 -12.65 24.79 21.26
C GLN A 115 -12.05 23.50 20.67
N PRO A 116 -11.24 23.58 19.59
CA PRO A 116 -10.69 22.38 18.93
C PRO A 116 -9.92 21.46 19.87
N ASP A 117 -9.18 22.02 20.83
CA ASP A 117 -8.40 21.24 21.80
C ASP A 117 -9.28 20.33 22.65
N THR A 118 -10.49 20.77 23.02
CA THR A 118 -11.45 19.94 23.79
C THR A 118 -11.88 18.71 22.99
N VAL A 119 -12.19 18.89 21.70
CA VAL A 119 -12.57 17.78 20.81
C VAL A 119 -11.38 16.85 20.57
N ILE A 120 -10.19 17.41 20.39
CA ILE A 120 -8.95 16.65 20.21
C ILE A 120 -8.66 15.79 21.44
N ASP A 121 -8.86 16.31 22.65
CA ASP A 121 -8.67 15.55 23.89
C ASP A 121 -9.64 14.35 23.99
N SER A 122 -10.93 14.54 23.69
CA SER A 122 -11.89 13.42 23.60
C SER A 122 -11.47 12.38 22.55
N LEU A 123 -10.98 12.81 21.38
CA LEU A 123 -10.49 11.91 20.34
C LEU A 123 -9.22 11.15 20.78
N LYS A 124 -8.36 11.76 21.60
CA LYS A 124 -7.18 11.08 22.18
C LYS A 124 -7.59 10.00 23.16
N GLU A 125 -8.55 10.29 24.04
CA GLU A 125 -9.10 9.31 24.99
C GLU A 125 -9.70 8.09 24.25
N ALA A 126 -10.35 8.31 23.12
CA ALA A 126 -10.89 7.27 22.24
C ALA A 126 -9.84 6.55 21.36
N SER A 127 -8.56 6.93 21.45
CA SER A 127 -7.46 6.44 20.58
C SER A 127 -7.68 6.70 19.08
N LEU A 128 -8.41 7.77 18.74
CA LEU A 128 -8.65 8.23 17.38
C LEU A 128 -7.69 9.35 16.94
N TRP A 129 -6.92 9.91 17.88
CA TRP A 129 -5.94 10.96 17.64
C TRP A 129 -4.57 10.62 18.26
N ASP A 130 -3.49 10.93 17.53
CA ASP A 130 -2.11 10.71 17.95
C ASP A 130 -1.25 11.91 17.56
N ASP A 131 -0.63 12.57 18.54
CA ASP A 131 0.20 13.77 18.32
C ASP A 131 1.52 13.46 17.61
N LYS A 132 1.92 12.19 17.50
CA LYS A 132 3.18 11.78 16.87
C LYS A 132 3.07 11.53 15.37
N LYS A 133 1.86 11.52 14.80
CA LYS A 133 1.61 11.26 13.38
C LYS A 133 0.50 12.14 12.83
N THR A 134 0.42 12.23 11.51
CA THR A 134 -0.70 12.92 10.86
C THR A 134 -2.00 12.15 11.10
N ASN A 135 -3.04 12.85 11.57
CA ASN A 135 -4.35 12.27 11.83
C ASN A 135 -5.27 12.40 10.61
N ARG A 136 -6.11 11.37 10.41
CA ARG A 136 -7.12 11.33 9.33
C ARG A 136 -8.34 12.23 9.59
N ILE A 137 -8.44 12.74 10.82
CA ILE A 137 -9.46 13.68 11.26
C ILE A 137 -8.85 15.08 11.25
N PHE A 138 -9.58 16.05 10.71
CA PHE A 138 -9.26 17.47 10.82
C PHE A 138 -10.31 18.16 11.69
N VAL A 139 -9.88 18.88 12.73
CA VAL A 139 -10.80 19.60 13.64
C VAL A 139 -10.59 21.10 13.47
N LYS A 140 -11.68 21.85 13.27
CA LYS A 140 -11.65 23.32 13.17
C LYS A 140 -12.95 23.93 13.68
N GLN A 141 -12.92 25.19 14.12
CA GLN A 141 -14.16 25.86 14.52
C GLN A 141 -14.99 26.26 13.31
N LYS A 142 -16.33 26.20 13.44
CA LYS A 142 -17.27 26.62 12.38
C LYS A 142 -17.08 28.08 11.95
N ILE A 143 -16.62 28.94 12.88
CA ILE A 143 -16.35 30.36 12.60
C ILE A 143 -15.11 30.60 11.73
N ASP A 144 -14.18 29.66 11.69
CA ASP A 144 -12.91 29.79 10.95
C ASP A 144 -12.99 29.22 9.52
N VAL A 145 -14.19 28.81 9.10
CA VAL A 145 -14.50 28.24 7.78
C VAL A 145 -15.82 28.80 7.24
N ASP A 146 -16.15 30.05 7.63
CA ASP A 146 -17.43 30.65 7.34
C ASP A 146 -17.50 31.26 5.93
N THR A 147 -16.36 31.41 5.25
CA THR A 147 -16.27 31.79 3.84
C THR A 147 -15.79 30.63 2.94
N GLU A 148 -16.06 30.76 1.63
CA GLU A 148 -15.57 29.82 0.62
C GLU A 148 -14.04 29.67 0.67
N GLU A 149 -13.33 30.79 0.71
CA GLU A 149 -11.87 30.82 0.71
C GLU A 149 -11.29 30.11 1.93
N GLU A 150 -11.85 30.36 3.12
CA GLU A 150 -11.37 29.74 4.36
C GLU A 150 -11.67 28.25 4.42
N LEU A 151 -12.86 27.82 4.01
CA LEU A 151 -13.26 26.41 3.99
C LEU A 151 -12.35 25.60 3.07
N PHE A 152 -12.21 26.02 1.81
CA PHE A 152 -11.40 25.28 0.85
C PHE A 152 -9.89 25.44 1.11
N SER A 153 -9.44 26.54 1.71
CA SER A 153 -8.06 26.67 2.19
C SER A 153 -7.78 25.71 3.34
N ALA A 154 -8.69 25.57 4.30
CA ALA A 154 -8.52 24.62 5.40
C ALA A 154 -8.44 23.16 4.90
N ILE A 155 -9.33 22.80 3.97
CA ILE A 155 -9.31 21.48 3.30
C ILE A 155 -7.98 21.29 2.54
N THR A 156 -7.53 22.31 1.80
CA THR A 156 -6.25 22.31 1.06
C THR A 156 -5.06 22.08 1.98
N GLU A 157 -5.00 22.80 3.10
CA GLU A 157 -3.93 22.70 4.07
C GLU A 157 -3.86 21.32 4.72
N TRP A 158 -5.02 20.72 5.00
CA TRP A 158 -5.06 19.36 5.53
C TRP A 158 -4.57 18.33 4.50
N ILE A 159 -5.00 18.44 3.23
CA ILE A 159 -4.52 17.54 2.16
C ILE A 159 -3.01 17.62 2.00
N LYS A 160 -2.43 18.83 2.04
CA LYS A 160 -0.97 19.02 1.98
C LYS A 160 -0.23 18.30 3.10
N LYS A 161 -0.86 18.13 4.27
CA LYS A 161 -0.31 17.37 5.40
C LYS A 161 -0.55 15.86 5.29
N MET A 162 -1.43 15.42 4.37
CA MET A 162 -1.85 14.03 4.17
C MET A 162 -1.66 13.58 2.70
N PRO A 163 -0.41 13.34 2.25
CA PRO A 163 -0.11 12.88 0.89
C PRO A 163 -0.90 11.65 0.43
N SER A 164 -1.20 10.72 1.33
CA SER A 164 -1.95 9.50 1.01
C SER A 164 -3.40 9.80 0.60
N ALA A 165 -4.03 10.81 1.20
CA ALA A 165 -5.37 11.24 0.81
C ALA A 165 -5.37 11.92 -0.56
N TYR A 166 -4.35 12.74 -0.84
CA TYR A 166 -4.15 13.32 -2.17
C TYR A 166 -4.00 12.24 -3.25
N VAL A 167 -3.08 11.29 -3.05
CA VAL A 167 -2.84 10.19 -3.99
C VAL A 167 -4.10 9.37 -4.22
N LEU A 168 -4.85 9.05 -3.15
CA LEU A 168 -6.11 8.32 -3.27
C LEU A 168 -7.10 9.08 -4.17
N LYS A 169 -7.31 10.38 -3.95
CA LYS A 169 -8.32 11.15 -4.69
C LYS A 169 -7.96 11.32 -6.16
N GLU A 170 -6.69 11.57 -6.48
CA GLU A 170 -6.23 11.59 -7.87
C GLU A 170 -6.38 10.23 -8.56
N TRP A 171 -6.05 9.15 -7.84
CA TRP A 171 -6.19 7.79 -8.35
C TRP A 171 -7.66 7.39 -8.56
N GLU A 172 -8.55 7.69 -7.61
CA GLU A 172 -9.99 7.46 -7.71
C GLU A 172 -10.61 8.19 -8.91
N ARG A 173 -10.18 9.42 -9.17
CA ARG A 173 -10.62 10.21 -10.32
C ARG A 173 -10.31 9.49 -11.64
N VAL A 174 -9.03 9.11 -11.83
CA VAL A 174 -8.59 8.39 -13.04
C VAL A 174 -9.33 7.06 -13.18
N LEU A 175 -9.47 6.31 -12.10
CA LEU A 175 -10.16 5.02 -12.14
C LEU A 175 -11.64 5.15 -12.48
N ARG A 176 -12.35 6.10 -11.86
CA ARG A 176 -13.79 6.29 -12.07
C ARG A 176 -14.10 6.71 -13.51
N GLU A 177 -13.31 7.63 -14.05
CA GLU A 177 -13.41 8.04 -15.46
C GLU A 177 -13.17 6.85 -16.40
N THR A 178 -12.10 6.09 -16.16
CA THR A 178 -11.75 4.92 -16.98
C THR A 178 -12.79 3.80 -16.86
N GLN A 179 -13.30 3.54 -15.66
CA GLN A 179 -14.32 2.53 -15.39
C GLN A 179 -15.61 2.86 -16.15
N ASN A 180 -16.10 4.09 -16.03
CA ASN A 180 -17.33 4.51 -16.72
C ASN A 180 -17.16 4.40 -18.24
N ALA A 181 -16.02 4.85 -18.78
CA ALA A 181 -15.72 4.72 -20.20
C ALA A 181 -15.68 3.25 -20.65
N MET A 182 -15.00 2.38 -19.90
CA MET A 182 -14.89 0.95 -20.19
C MET A 182 -16.25 0.25 -20.21
N PHE A 183 -17.08 0.47 -19.19
CA PHE A 183 -18.39 -0.20 -19.11
C PHE A 183 -19.35 0.29 -20.20
N ASN A 184 -19.32 1.58 -20.54
CA ASN A 184 -20.08 2.11 -21.67
C ASN A 184 -19.61 1.48 -23.01
N GLU A 185 -18.30 1.35 -23.20
CA GLU A 185 -17.72 0.68 -24.37
C GLU A 185 -18.16 -0.78 -24.46
N PHE A 186 -17.98 -1.56 -23.39
CA PHE A 186 -18.38 -2.97 -23.34
C PHE A 186 -19.88 -3.16 -23.58
N TYR A 187 -20.70 -2.29 -23.00
CA TYR A 187 -22.14 -2.30 -23.23
C TYR A 187 -22.48 -2.04 -24.70
N SER A 188 -21.76 -1.13 -25.37
CA SER A 188 -21.94 -0.87 -26.80
C SER A 188 -21.51 -2.03 -27.70
N TYR A 189 -20.50 -2.81 -27.29
CA TYR A 189 -20.05 -4.00 -28.02
C TYR A 189 -21.03 -5.16 -27.88
N SER A 190 -21.45 -5.46 -26.66
CA SER A 190 -22.47 -6.48 -26.39
C SER A 190 -23.00 -6.33 -24.97
N PRO A 191 -24.30 -6.04 -24.76
CA PRO A 191 -24.90 -6.01 -23.44
C PRO A 191 -24.76 -7.32 -22.64
N ASN A 192 -24.53 -8.45 -23.34
CA ASN A 192 -24.39 -9.78 -22.74
C ASN A 192 -22.93 -10.22 -22.53
N TRP A 193 -21.95 -9.33 -22.70
CA TRP A 193 -20.53 -9.67 -22.60
C TRP A 193 -20.19 -10.41 -21.29
N ALA A 194 -20.77 -9.96 -20.16
CA ALA A 194 -20.47 -10.51 -18.85
C ALA A 194 -20.83 -12.00 -18.75
N GLN A 195 -22.02 -12.37 -19.23
CA GLN A 195 -22.47 -13.77 -19.21
C GLN A 195 -21.61 -14.66 -20.11
N ILE A 196 -21.24 -14.16 -21.31
CA ILE A 196 -20.45 -14.92 -22.28
C ILE A 196 -19.06 -15.25 -21.69
N ILE A 197 -18.37 -14.23 -21.14
CA ILE A 197 -17.06 -14.42 -20.53
C ILE A 197 -17.15 -15.28 -19.26
N TRP A 198 -18.18 -15.07 -18.44
CA TRP A 198 -18.39 -15.87 -17.23
C TRP A 198 -18.53 -17.37 -17.54
N ASN A 199 -19.36 -17.72 -18.52
CA ASN A 199 -19.58 -19.12 -18.89
C ASN A 199 -18.29 -19.77 -19.41
N MET A 200 -17.52 -19.06 -20.23
CA MET A 200 -16.22 -19.52 -20.72
C MET A 200 -15.24 -19.82 -19.58
N LEU A 201 -15.14 -18.93 -18.58
CA LEU A 201 -14.21 -19.10 -17.47
C LEU A 201 -14.63 -20.21 -16.50
N LYS A 202 -15.94 -20.38 -16.31
CA LYS A 202 -16.51 -21.46 -15.48
C LYS A 202 -16.17 -22.85 -16.02
N GLU A 203 -15.97 -22.99 -17.33
CA GLU A 203 -15.57 -24.25 -17.95
C GLU A 203 -14.08 -24.57 -17.78
N ASP A 204 -13.20 -23.58 -17.58
CA ASP A 204 -11.72 -23.76 -17.58
C ASP A 204 -11.06 -23.66 -16.20
N SER A 205 -11.73 -23.11 -15.16
CA SER A 205 -11.13 -22.84 -13.84
C SER A 205 -12.03 -23.17 -12.66
N ILE A 206 -11.44 -23.73 -11.59
CA ILE A 206 -12.10 -23.99 -10.30
C ILE A 206 -12.50 -22.66 -9.59
N GLU A 207 -11.66 -21.62 -9.67
CA GLU A 207 -11.92 -20.30 -9.06
C GLU A 207 -12.39 -19.28 -10.11
N ASN A 208 -13.46 -19.62 -10.84
CA ASN A 208 -13.96 -18.79 -11.93
C ASN A 208 -14.36 -17.36 -11.52
N GLN A 209 -14.71 -17.15 -10.24
CA GLN A 209 -14.99 -15.82 -9.68
C GLN A 209 -13.74 -14.92 -9.74
N GLN A 210 -12.60 -15.43 -9.30
CA GLN A 210 -11.34 -14.69 -9.31
C GLN A 210 -10.90 -14.40 -10.75
N GLU A 211 -10.96 -15.39 -11.65
CA GLU A 211 -10.58 -15.22 -13.05
C GLU A 211 -11.45 -14.16 -13.77
N PHE A 212 -12.75 -14.13 -13.46
CA PHE A 212 -13.65 -13.10 -14.00
C PHE A 212 -13.30 -11.71 -13.45
N GLY A 213 -13.03 -11.61 -12.15
CA GLY A 213 -12.53 -10.38 -11.53
C GLY A 213 -11.22 -9.88 -12.16
N ASP A 214 -10.27 -10.79 -12.41
CA ASP A 214 -8.99 -10.49 -13.06
C ASP A 214 -9.19 -10.04 -14.51
N PHE A 215 -10.15 -10.62 -15.25
CA PHE A 215 -10.52 -10.16 -16.58
C PHE A 215 -11.02 -8.71 -16.58
N VAL A 216 -11.96 -8.37 -15.68
CA VAL A 216 -12.50 -7.00 -15.57
C VAL A 216 -11.40 -6.02 -15.13
N THR A 217 -10.60 -6.41 -14.15
CA THR A 217 -9.51 -5.58 -13.60
C THR A 217 -8.43 -5.32 -14.66
N ARG A 218 -7.98 -6.35 -15.38
CA ARG A 218 -7.01 -6.19 -16.47
C ARG A 218 -7.58 -5.34 -17.61
N SER A 219 -8.86 -5.49 -17.91
CA SER A 219 -9.55 -4.66 -18.91
C SER A 219 -9.56 -3.18 -18.51
N LEU A 220 -9.75 -2.88 -17.23
CA LEU A 220 -9.69 -1.53 -16.69
C LEU A 220 -8.25 -0.98 -16.77
N GLN A 221 -7.28 -1.74 -16.25
CA GLN A 221 -5.86 -1.36 -16.25
C GLN A 221 -5.33 -1.03 -17.65
N ASN A 222 -5.70 -1.84 -18.65
CA ASN A 222 -5.28 -1.63 -20.05
C ASN A 222 -5.85 -0.34 -20.69
N ARG A 223 -6.83 0.31 -20.05
CA ARG A 223 -7.47 1.55 -20.54
C ARG A 223 -6.99 2.80 -19.80
N ILE A 224 -6.24 2.63 -18.70
CA ILE A 224 -5.67 3.76 -17.98
C ILE A 224 -4.54 4.35 -18.82
N GLN A 225 -4.69 5.60 -19.25
CA GLN A 225 -3.72 6.26 -20.14
C GLN A 225 -2.49 6.75 -19.38
N ASN A 226 -2.70 7.48 -18.29
CA ASN A 226 -1.64 8.08 -17.49
C ASN A 226 -2.11 8.36 -16.06
N TYR A 227 -1.14 8.47 -15.16
CA TYR A 227 -1.32 9.08 -13.84
C TYR A 227 -0.54 10.37 -13.80
N SER A 228 -1.10 11.40 -13.19
CA SER A 228 -0.45 12.70 -13.02
C SER A 228 -0.62 13.14 -11.57
N PHE A 229 0.49 13.23 -10.84
CA PHE A 229 0.52 13.66 -9.46
C PHE A 229 1.37 14.93 -9.32
N ASP A 230 0.90 15.87 -8.50
CA ASP A 230 1.62 17.07 -8.11
C ASP A 230 2.66 16.71 -7.04
N GLU A 231 3.95 16.75 -7.41
CA GLU A 231 5.06 16.36 -6.53
C GLU A 231 5.06 17.15 -5.21
N ALA A 232 4.72 18.45 -5.27
CA ALA A 232 4.65 19.31 -4.09
C ALA A 232 3.56 18.87 -3.09
N SER A 233 2.57 18.09 -3.54
CA SER A 233 1.52 17.53 -2.68
C SER A 233 1.89 16.15 -2.11
N ILE A 234 3.02 15.57 -2.54
CA ILE A 234 3.52 14.27 -2.06
C ILE A 234 4.70 14.43 -1.10
N GLN A 235 5.54 15.45 -1.32
CA GLN A 235 6.75 15.68 -0.52
C GLN A 235 6.44 15.82 0.98
N SER A 236 7.28 15.19 1.80
CA SER A 236 7.22 15.28 3.26
C SER A 236 8.63 15.41 3.82
N ASP A 237 8.79 16.30 4.80
CA ASP A 237 10.05 16.48 5.54
C ASP A 237 10.25 15.43 6.66
N THR A 238 9.27 14.54 6.84
CA THR A 238 9.32 13.52 7.90
C THR A 238 10.29 12.40 7.52
N PRO A 239 11.28 12.06 8.36
CA PRO A 239 12.20 10.97 8.07
C PRO A 239 11.44 9.63 7.98
N PRO A 240 11.81 8.74 7.05
CA PRO A 240 11.08 7.50 6.83
C PRO A 240 11.25 6.51 8.00
N ASN A 241 10.15 5.92 8.44
CA ASN A 241 10.17 4.76 9.33
C ASN A 241 10.38 3.47 8.51
N ILE A 242 11.51 2.80 8.73
CA ILE A 242 11.93 1.61 7.96
C ILE A 242 10.93 0.45 8.10
N GLU A 243 10.36 0.24 9.29
CA GLU A 243 9.41 -0.86 9.54
C GLU A 243 8.07 -0.62 8.85
N GLU A 244 7.59 0.63 8.87
CA GLU A 244 6.37 1.02 8.15
C GLU A 244 6.56 0.91 6.64
N LEU A 245 7.68 1.43 6.12
CA LEU A 245 8.01 1.34 4.70
C LEU A 245 8.13 -0.12 4.24
N ARG A 246 8.70 -1.00 5.07
CA ARG A 246 8.78 -2.44 4.75
C ARG A 246 7.40 -3.03 4.54
N LYS A 247 6.43 -2.72 5.40
CA LYS A 247 5.05 -3.21 5.29
C LYS A 247 4.35 -2.67 4.03
N VAL A 248 4.55 -1.39 3.71
CA VAL A 248 4.00 -0.78 2.49
C VAL A 248 4.54 -1.49 1.24
N VAL A 249 5.86 -1.71 1.19
CA VAL A 249 6.50 -2.40 0.06
C VAL A 249 6.14 -3.88 0.01
N GLU A 250 5.99 -4.55 1.15
CA GLU A 250 5.56 -5.93 1.22
C GLU A 250 4.14 -6.12 0.65
N GLY A 251 3.22 -5.20 0.95
CA GLY A 251 1.85 -5.25 0.46
C GLY A 251 1.71 -5.21 -1.07
N GLU A 252 2.72 -4.68 -1.78
CA GLU A 252 2.77 -4.68 -3.25
C GLU A 252 3.33 -6.00 -3.81
N ARG A 253 4.14 -6.72 -3.03
CA ARG A 253 4.90 -7.91 -3.47
C ARG A 253 4.27 -9.22 -3.05
N TYR A 254 3.57 -9.21 -1.92
CA TYR A 254 3.16 -10.41 -1.20
C TYR A 254 1.77 -10.24 -0.61
N LEU A 255 0.92 -11.23 -0.87
CA LEU A 255 -0.38 -11.36 -0.24
C LEU A 255 -0.32 -12.49 0.78
N SER A 256 -0.49 -12.17 2.06
CA SER A 256 -0.71 -13.17 3.10
C SER A 256 -2.12 -13.73 3.00
N TYR A 257 -2.28 -15.04 3.14
CA TYR A 257 -3.62 -15.64 3.14
C TYR A 257 -4.23 -15.57 4.55
N MET A 258 -5.29 -14.77 4.69
CA MET A 258 -6.17 -14.82 5.86
C MET A 258 -7.14 -16.01 5.74
N GLU A 259 -7.66 -16.22 4.53
CA GLU A 259 -8.44 -17.40 4.15
C GLU A 259 -7.71 -18.15 3.05
N GLN A 260 -7.64 -19.48 3.15
CA GLN A 260 -6.90 -20.31 2.21
C GLN A 260 -7.70 -20.54 0.93
N PRO A 261 -7.21 -20.12 -0.25
CA PRO A 261 -7.90 -20.42 -1.51
C PRO A 261 -8.05 -21.92 -1.75
N ALA A 262 -9.09 -22.35 -2.47
CA ALA A 262 -9.28 -23.77 -2.72
C ALA A 262 -8.21 -24.31 -3.67
N GLN A 263 -7.94 -23.56 -4.74
CA GLN A 263 -6.92 -23.91 -5.75
C GLN A 263 -5.50 -23.51 -5.35
N ALA A 264 -4.52 -24.08 -6.05
CA ALA A 264 -3.13 -23.63 -6.03
C ALA A 264 -2.94 -22.42 -6.95
N TYR A 265 -2.07 -21.50 -6.56
CA TYR A 265 -1.69 -20.36 -7.40
C TYR A 265 -0.22 -20.35 -7.77
N THR A 266 0.08 -19.82 -8.96
CA THR A 266 1.42 -19.34 -9.29
C THR A 266 1.83 -18.31 -8.24
N GLY A 267 3.01 -18.49 -7.66
CA GLY A 267 3.53 -17.64 -6.60
C GLY A 267 3.18 -18.09 -5.18
N ASP A 268 2.41 -19.16 -5.01
CA ASP A 268 2.15 -19.75 -3.69
C ASP A 268 3.47 -19.99 -2.96
N LEU A 269 3.57 -19.40 -1.77
CA LEU A 269 4.72 -19.50 -0.89
C LEU A 269 4.35 -20.43 0.27
N PHE A 270 5.11 -21.51 0.40
CA PHE A 270 5.00 -22.45 1.50
C PHE A 270 6.19 -22.30 2.45
N LYS A 271 5.95 -22.55 3.74
CA LYS A 271 6.98 -22.51 4.77
C LYS A 271 7.02 -23.82 5.54
N ASP A 272 8.19 -24.46 5.58
CA ASP A 272 8.45 -25.67 6.36
C ASP A 272 9.67 -25.47 7.26
N GLY A 273 9.42 -25.27 8.55
CA GLY A 273 10.44 -24.85 9.49
C GLY A 273 11.11 -23.54 9.06
N SER A 274 12.42 -23.59 8.79
CA SER A 274 13.22 -22.43 8.35
C SER A 274 13.33 -22.29 6.82
N LYS A 275 12.71 -23.18 6.05
CA LYS A 275 12.81 -23.21 4.58
C LYS A 275 11.53 -22.68 3.94
N TYR A 276 11.71 -22.03 2.80
CA TYR A 276 10.63 -21.54 1.97
C TYR A 276 10.58 -22.33 0.66
N TYR A 277 9.39 -22.48 0.12
CA TYR A 277 9.16 -23.16 -1.16
C TYR A 277 8.22 -22.29 -1.97
N LEU A 278 8.67 -21.82 -3.13
CA LEU A 278 7.90 -20.91 -3.98
C LEU A 278 7.42 -21.64 -5.23
N ASN A 279 6.11 -21.78 -5.40
CA ASN A 279 5.53 -22.36 -6.59
C ASN A 279 5.68 -21.44 -7.81
N ILE A 280 6.33 -21.94 -8.85
CA ILE A 280 6.54 -21.26 -10.12
C ILE A 280 5.75 -21.90 -11.27
N ARG A 281 4.90 -22.91 -11.00
CA ARG A 281 4.06 -23.52 -12.05
C ARG A 281 3.03 -22.51 -12.57
N ALA A 282 2.78 -22.50 -13.87
CA ALA A 282 1.88 -21.54 -14.53
C ALA A 282 0.40 -21.74 -14.11
N GLN A 283 -0.33 -20.64 -13.93
CA GLN A 283 -1.69 -20.66 -13.37
C GLN A 283 -2.66 -21.50 -14.19
N CYS A 284 -2.59 -21.43 -15.53
CA CYS A 284 -3.43 -22.22 -16.43
C CYS A 284 -3.23 -23.74 -16.28
N SER A 285 -2.09 -24.18 -15.75
CA SER A 285 -1.84 -25.59 -15.43
C SER A 285 -2.30 -25.99 -14.03
N LEU A 286 -2.49 -25.01 -13.14
CA LEU A 286 -2.93 -25.24 -11.76
C LEU A 286 -4.46 -25.19 -11.65
N ALA A 287 -5.11 -24.31 -12.40
CA ALA A 287 -6.54 -24.01 -12.24
C ALA A 287 -7.51 -25.14 -12.66
N ARG A 288 -7.02 -26.13 -13.42
CA ARG A 288 -7.84 -27.20 -14.03
C ARG A 288 -7.99 -28.44 -13.16
N GLU A 289 -7.16 -28.60 -12.15
CA GLU A 289 -7.10 -29.80 -11.31
C GLU A 289 -7.26 -29.40 -9.84
N ALA A 290 -8.00 -30.19 -9.07
CA ALA A 290 -8.20 -29.92 -7.64
C ALA A 290 -6.94 -30.18 -6.81
N ASP A 291 -6.10 -31.13 -7.23
CA ASP A 291 -4.83 -31.47 -6.58
C ASP A 291 -3.67 -31.45 -7.58
N PRO A 292 -3.31 -30.26 -8.09
CA PRO A 292 -2.26 -30.15 -9.07
C PRO A 292 -0.90 -30.41 -8.42
N VAL A 293 0.02 -30.95 -9.20
CA VAL A 293 1.45 -30.92 -8.84
C VAL A 293 1.95 -29.47 -8.84
N VAL A 294 2.74 -29.04 -7.87
CA VAL A 294 3.37 -27.72 -7.84
C VAL A 294 4.87 -27.82 -8.09
N TYR A 295 5.43 -26.84 -8.79
CA TYR A 295 6.86 -26.78 -9.09
C TYR A 295 7.48 -25.70 -8.23
N CYS A 296 8.18 -26.11 -7.18
CA CYS A 296 8.70 -25.20 -6.18
C CYS A 296 10.20 -24.98 -6.33
N ILE A 297 10.66 -23.75 -6.15
CA ILE A 297 12.06 -23.45 -5.90
C ILE A 297 12.28 -23.24 -4.41
N ARG A 298 13.41 -23.73 -3.89
CA ARG A 298 13.68 -23.69 -2.45
C ARG A 298 14.38 -22.40 -2.05
N GLY A 299 13.93 -21.78 -0.97
CA GLY A 299 14.47 -20.54 -0.44
C GLY A 299 14.85 -20.56 1.04
N LYS A 300 15.69 -19.60 1.40
CA LYS A 300 16.14 -19.31 2.76
C LYS A 300 16.14 -17.81 3.03
N LYS A 301 15.87 -17.44 4.27
CA LYS A 301 15.98 -16.06 4.75
C LYS A 301 17.40 -15.53 4.56
N LEU A 302 17.52 -14.30 4.08
CA LEU A 302 18.73 -13.48 4.16
C LEU A 302 18.61 -12.48 5.30
N LYS A 303 19.74 -12.10 5.88
CA LYS A 303 19.82 -11.01 6.87
C LYS A 303 20.42 -9.78 6.19
N SER A 304 20.12 -8.58 6.71
CA SER A 304 20.69 -7.31 6.20
C SER A 304 22.22 -7.33 6.05
N LYS A 305 22.93 -8.00 6.97
CA LYS A 305 24.40 -8.16 6.90
C LYS A 305 24.90 -8.97 5.68
N ASP A 306 24.02 -9.71 5.02
CA ASP A 306 24.32 -10.52 3.85
C ASP A 306 24.15 -9.71 2.54
N ILE A 307 23.61 -8.48 2.62
CA ILE A 307 23.38 -7.57 1.49
C ILE A 307 24.34 -6.37 1.61
N VAL A 308 25.11 -6.13 0.56
CA VAL A 308 26.08 -5.03 0.46
C VAL A 308 25.44 -3.87 -0.30
N SER A 309 25.41 -2.68 0.32
CA SER A 309 24.83 -1.46 -0.27
C SER A 309 25.87 -0.41 -0.68
N GLU A 310 27.14 -0.61 -0.31
CA GLU A 310 28.24 0.33 -0.55
C GLU A 310 29.29 -0.29 -1.46
N ASP A 311 29.80 0.49 -2.41
CA ASP A 311 30.95 0.11 -3.24
C ASP A 311 32.26 0.25 -2.46
N ILE A 312 33.28 -0.51 -2.84
CA ILE A 312 34.65 -0.31 -2.34
C ILE A 312 35.13 1.07 -2.79
N ARG A 313 35.57 1.90 -1.85
CA ARG A 313 36.08 3.25 -2.14
C ARG A 313 37.29 3.62 -1.32
N LEU A 314 38.07 4.56 -1.85
CA LEU A 314 39.10 5.26 -1.10
C LEU A 314 38.54 6.57 -0.54
N THR A 315 38.96 6.94 0.66
CA THR A 315 38.56 8.20 1.30
C THR A 315 39.71 9.22 1.30
N THR A 316 39.37 10.49 1.57
CA THR A 316 40.34 11.58 1.73
C THR A 316 41.26 11.37 2.93
N GLU A 317 40.83 10.57 3.90
CA GLU A 317 41.58 10.18 5.10
C GLU A 317 42.58 9.04 4.83
N ARG A 318 42.79 8.67 3.57
CA ARG A 318 43.71 7.59 3.14
C ARG A 318 43.30 6.23 3.70
N GLU A 319 42.00 5.94 3.63
CA GLU A 319 41.45 4.63 4.00
C GLU A 319 40.79 3.95 2.80
N LEU A 320 40.96 2.63 2.70
CA LEU A 320 40.19 1.75 1.84
C LEU A 320 38.98 1.22 2.61
N VAL A 321 37.78 1.59 2.16
CA VAL A 321 36.51 1.22 2.78
C VAL A 321 35.86 0.12 1.98
N PHE A 322 35.67 -1.05 2.61
CA PHE A 322 34.87 -2.15 2.05
C PHE A 322 33.40 -2.09 2.48
N SER A 323 33.13 -1.48 3.63
CA SER A 323 31.81 -1.26 4.23
C SER A 323 31.94 -0.33 5.43
N ALA A 324 30.84 0.23 5.92
CA ALA A 324 30.79 0.99 7.18
C ALA A 324 31.48 0.34 8.40
N LYS A 325 31.68 -0.98 8.43
CA LYS A 325 32.36 -1.70 9.54
C LYS A 325 33.77 -2.18 9.22
N LYS A 326 34.26 -1.95 8.00
CA LYS A 326 35.51 -2.54 7.52
C LYS A 326 36.29 -1.55 6.66
N HIS A 327 37.31 -0.98 7.29
CA HIS A 327 38.19 0.06 6.75
C HIS A 327 39.63 -0.35 7.03
N PHE A 328 40.53 0.00 6.13
CA PHE A 328 41.97 -0.23 6.27
C PHE A 328 42.71 1.03 5.87
N SER A 329 43.62 1.52 6.71
CA SER A 329 44.45 2.66 6.30
C SER A 329 45.47 2.23 5.24
N LEU A 330 45.90 3.15 4.39
CA LEU A 330 46.95 2.86 3.41
C LEU A 330 48.25 2.37 4.07
N ASP A 331 48.58 2.88 5.26
CA ASP A 331 49.77 2.44 6.01
C ASP A 331 49.65 0.97 6.46
N GLN A 332 48.48 0.58 6.98
CA GLN A 332 48.19 -0.82 7.30
C GLN A 332 48.26 -1.72 6.06
N MET A 333 47.78 -1.23 4.91
CA MET A 333 47.86 -1.97 3.66
C MET A 333 49.32 -2.15 3.21
N CYS A 334 50.19 -1.14 3.38
CA CYS A 334 51.61 -1.25 3.09
C CYS A 334 52.27 -2.36 3.93
N GLU A 335 51.92 -2.48 5.21
CA GLU A 335 52.42 -3.57 6.07
C GLU A 335 51.88 -4.95 5.64
N ILE A 336 50.59 -5.04 5.31
CA ILE A 336 49.96 -6.27 4.83
C ILE A 336 50.62 -6.76 3.54
N CYS A 337 50.95 -5.86 2.62
CA CYS A 337 51.58 -6.20 1.34
C CYS A 337 53.00 -6.78 1.48
N GLN A 338 53.66 -6.61 2.63
CA GLN A 338 54.99 -7.16 2.89
C GLN A 338 54.96 -8.63 3.35
N ASP A 339 53.77 -9.16 3.70
CA ASP A 339 53.56 -10.50 4.22
C ASP A 339 52.62 -11.28 3.29
N ALA A 340 53.13 -12.34 2.68
CA ALA A 340 52.38 -13.12 1.68
C ALA A 340 51.12 -13.78 2.24
N GLU A 341 51.12 -14.22 3.50
CA GLU A 341 49.95 -14.85 4.12
C GLU A 341 48.88 -13.80 4.45
N LYS A 342 49.29 -12.66 5.02
CA LYS A 342 48.37 -11.54 5.30
C LYS A 342 47.80 -10.94 4.02
N LEU A 343 48.61 -10.80 2.98
CA LEU A 343 48.16 -10.35 1.67
C LEU A 343 47.13 -11.31 1.06
N ALA A 344 47.37 -12.62 1.15
CA ALA A 344 46.40 -13.62 0.69
C ALA A 344 45.08 -13.53 1.46
N GLU A 345 45.12 -13.34 2.77
CA GLU A 345 43.92 -13.15 3.60
C GLU A 345 43.17 -11.85 3.25
N PHE A 346 43.91 -10.75 3.09
CA PHE A 346 43.35 -9.46 2.69
C PHE A 346 42.69 -9.53 1.31
N ASN A 347 43.31 -10.20 0.34
CA ASN A 347 42.76 -10.39 -1.00
C ASN A 347 41.44 -11.17 -1.00
N ARG A 348 41.21 -12.06 -0.02
CA ARG A 348 39.91 -12.73 0.14
C ARG A 348 38.78 -11.74 0.44
N HIS A 349 39.07 -10.55 0.97
CA HIS A 349 38.05 -9.51 1.17
C HIS A 349 37.50 -9.00 -0.15
N PHE A 350 38.34 -8.78 -1.17
CA PHE A 350 37.90 -8.41 -2.51
C PHE A 350 37.10 -9.54 -3.17
N SER A 351 37.57 -10.79 -3.08
CA SER A 351 36.83 -11.93 -3.62
C SER A 351 35.47 -12.11 -2.93
N LYS A 352 35.41 -11.94 -1.61
CA LYS A 352 34.18 -12.02 -0.83
C LYS A 352 33.23 -10.89 -1.20
N HIS A 353 33.73 -9.66 -1.31
CA HIS A 353 32.93 -8.50 -1.73
C HIS A 353 32.38 -8.69 -3.15
N ARG A 354 33.21 -9.09 -4.12
CA ARG A 354 32.78 -9.41 -5.50
C ARG A 354 31.68 -10.47 -5.54
N ASN A 355 31.73 -11.45 -4.65
CA ASN A 355 30.75 -12.54 -4.57
C ASN A 355 29.56 -12.23 -3.65
N SER A 356 29.48 -11.00 -3.11
CA SER A 356 28.39 -10.58 -2.24
C SER A 356 27.14 -10.21 -3.04
N ILE A 357 26.01 -10.13 -2.34
CA ILE A 357 24.72 -9.71 -2.89
C ILE A 357 24.67 -8.18 -2.84
N PHE A 358 24.58 -7.51 -3.99
CA PHE A 358 24.64 -6.05 -4.04
C PHE A 358 23.25 -5.43 -4.14
N PHE A 359 22.96 -4.38 -3.39
CA PHE A 359 21.78 -3.55 -3.59
C PHE A 359 22.14 -2.31 -4.40
N ARG A 360 21.53 -2.15 -5.59
CA ARG A 360 21.82 -1.03 -6.49
C ARG A 360 20.54 -0.54 -7.17
N LYS A 361 20.29 0.78 -7.11
CA LYS A 361 19.13 1.45 -7.74
C LYS A 361 17.78 0.76 -7.40
N GLY A 362 17.55 0.45 -6.13
CA GLY A 362 16.30 -0.18 -5.68
C GLY A 362 16.19 -1.68 -5.91
N THR A 363 17.20 -2.32 -6.52
CA THR A 363 17.18 -3.75 -6.88
C THR A 363 18.34 -4.50 -6.24
N ILE A 364 18.12 -5.76 -5.88
CA ILE A 364 19.18 -6.69 -5.47
C ILE A 364 19.79 -7.35 -6.72
N LEU A 365 21.10 -7.16 -6.92
CA LEU A 365 21.89 -7.82 -7.96
C LEU A 365 22.27 -9.22 -7.49
N GLU A 366 21.80 -10.19 -8.24
CA GLU A 366 21.83 -11.60 -7.95
C GLU A 366 22.64 -12.33 -9.03
N ARG A 367 23.24 -13.47 -8.66
CA ARG A 367 23.86 -14.36 -9.64
C ARG A 367 22.79 -14.96 -10.55
N ASP A 368 23.22 -15.42 -11.72
CA ASP A 368 22.31 -15.97 -12.71
C ASP A 368 21.56 -17.21 -12.23
N ASP A 369 22.04 -17.92 -11.19
CA ASP A 369 21.51 -19.18 -10.63
C ASP A 369 20.60 -19.00 -9.39
N LYS A 370 20.34 -17.76 -8.96
CA LYS A 370 19.59 -17.45 -7.74
C LYS A 370 18.54 -16.37 -7.96
N VAL A 371 17.50 -16.37 -7.15
CA VAL A 371 16.54 -15.26 -7.10
C VAL A 371 16.41 -14.71 -5.69
N ILE A 372 16.39 -13.39 -5.52
CA ILE A 372 16.22 -12.73 -4.23
C ILE A 372 15.02 -11.80 -4.32
N ILE A 373 14.08 -11.98 -3.39
CA ILE A 373 12.94 -11.07 -3.23
C ILE A 373 12.99 -10.44 -1.84
N GLY A 374 12.90 -9.11 -1.80
CA GLY A 374 12.88 -8.33 -0.56
C GLY A 374 11.46 -8.06 -0.08
N CYS A 375 11.30 -7.87 1.24
CA CYS A 375 10.03 -7.52 1.89
C CYS A 375 8.91 -8.52 1.56
N VAL A 376 9.06 -9.78 1.98
CA VAL A 376 8.07 -10.84 1.73
C VAL A 376 7.92 -11.72 2.97
N ALA A 377 6.68 -12.03 3.34
CA ALA A 377 6.33 -12.86 4.48
C ALA A 377 6.97 -12.41 5.81
N GLY A 378 7.02 -11.08 6.02
CA GLY A 378 7.67 -10.44 7.16
C GLY A 378 9.20 -10.50 7.16
N GLU A 379 9.82 -11.04 6.12
CA GLU A 379 11.27 -11.16 6.00
C GLU A 379 11.88 -9.99 5.22
N GLU A 380 13.09 -9.56 5.63
CA GLU A 380 13.86 -8.53 4.92
C GLU A 380 14.13 -8.94 3.47
N ALA A 381 14.60 -10.17 3.28
CA ALA A 381 14.72 -10.80 1.97
C ALA A 381 14.76 -12.32 2.07
N ILE A 382 14.31 -13.00 1.02
CA ILE A 382 14.39 -14.44 0.84
C ILE A 382 15.17 -14.72 -0.45
N GLN A 383 16.20 -15.55 -0.36
CA GLN A 383 16.94 -16.07 -1.51
C GLN A 383 16.41 -17.44 -1.87
N PHE A 384 16.01 -17.63 -3.12
CA PHE A 384 15.66 -18.90 -3.73
C PHE A 384 16.81 -19.40 -4.62
N ASP A 385 17.11 -20.68 -4.50
CA ASP A 385 17.98 -21.40 -5.42
C ASP A 385 17.10 -21.97 -6.54
N MET A 386 17.52 -21.86 -7.80
CA MET A 386 16.67 -22.22 -8.96
C MET A 386 16.61 -23.72 -9.28
N ASP A 387 16.83 -24.56 -8.27
CA ASP A 387 16.61 -26.00 -8.33
C ASP A 387 15.12 -26.30 -8.11
N LEU A 388 14.51 -27.08 -9.00
CA LEU A 388 13.09 -27.42 -8.92
C LEU A 388 12.84 -28.63 -8.03
N GLU A 389 11.88 -28.48 -7.14
CA GLU A 389 11.29 -29.53 -6.32
C GLU A 389 9.82 -29.70 -6.71
N VAL A 390 9.42 -30.94 -7.02
CA VAL A 390 8.06 -31.28 -7.46
C VAL A 390 7.27 -31.78 -6.25
N LEU A 391 6.20 -31.07 -5.88
CA LEU A 391 5.41 -31.35 -4.68
C LEU A 391 3.94 -31.59 -5.04
N ASN A 392 3.22 -32.36 -4.23
CA ASN A 392 1.77 -32.51 -4.34
C ASN A 392 1.08 -31.40 -3.53
N PHE A 393 0.09 -30.72 -4.12
CA PHE A 393 -0.55 -29.56 -3.51
C PHE A 393 -1.29 -29.90 -2.22
N ASN A 394 -2.15 -30.92 -2.23
CA ASN A 394 -2.91 -31.31 -1.05
C ASN A 394 -2.02 -31.66 0.15
N ALA A 395 -0.90 -32.33 -0.09
CA ALA A 395 0.07 -32.67 0.96
C ALA A 395 0.80 -31.45 1.56
N TRP A 396 0.84 -30.32 0.84
CA TRP A 396 1.55 -29.11 1.24
C TRP A 396 0.64 -27.93 1.54
N LYS A 397 -0.67 -28.06 1.32
CA LYS A 397 -1.66 -26.98 1.47
C LYS A 397 -1.61 -26.32 2.84
N ASP A 398 -1.45 -27.10 3.91
CA ASP A 398 -1.41 -26.59 5.29
C ASP A 398 -0.13 -25.78 5.61
N LYS A 399 0.90 -25.89 4.77
CA LYS A 399 2.16 -25.13 4.90
C LYS A 399 2.14 -23.82 4.10
N ARG A 400 1.06 -23.54 3.37
CA ARG A 400 0.93 -22.36 2.51
C ARG A 400 0.65 -21.12 3.34
N ILE A 401 1.50 -20.10 3.21
CA ILE A 401 1.42 -18.88 4.02
C ILE A 401 0.90 -17.67 3.23
N GLY A 402 0.98 -17.70 1.90
CA GLY A 402 0.53 -16.61 1.05
C GLY A 402 1.05 -16.78 -0.37
N LYS A 403 1.09 -15.68 -1.12
CA LYS A 403 1.49 -15.69 -2.53
C LYS A 403 2.31 -14.46 -2.90
N ILE A 404 3.38 -14.69 -3.67
CA ILE A 404 4.13 -13.62 -4.33
C ILE A 404 3.34 -13.13 -5.56
N LEU A 405 3.18 -11.82 -5.67
CA LEU A 405 2.33 -11.18 -6.67
C LEU A 405 3.11 -10.84 -7.96
N PRO A 406 2.41 -10.73 -9.11
CA PRO A 406 2.97 -10.09 -10.28
C PRO A 406 3.35 -8.62 -9.99
N PRO A 407 4.39 -8.08 -10.65
CA PRO A 407 5.19 -8.71 -11.70
C PRO A 407 6.33 -9.61 -11.19
N TYR A 408 6.56 -9.66 -9.87
CA TYR A 408 7.71 -10.35 -9.28
C TYR A 408 7.71 -11.85 -9.57
N ILE A 409 6.57 -12.51 -9.35
CA ILE A 409 6.47 -13.95 -9.66
C ILE A 409 6.68 -14.23 -11.15
N THR A 410 6.18 -13.38 -12.04
CA THR A 410 6.37 -13.51 -13.49
C THR A 410 7.85 -13.41 -13.86
N LYS A 411 8.58 -12.45 -13.27
CA LYS A 411 10.03 -12.31 -13.44
C LYS A 411 10.78 -13.55 -12.94
N ILE A 412 10.38 -14.10 -11.78
CA ILE A 412 10.96 -15.32 -11.22
C ILE A 412 10.75 -16.52 -12.17
N GLN A 413 9.53 -16.70 -12.67
CA GLN A 413 9.21 -17.77 -13.64
C GLN A 413 10.08 -17.68 -14.89
N GLN A 414 10.21 -16.48 -15.48
CA GLN A 414 11.05 -16.24 -16.65
C GLN A 414 12.51 -16.59 -16.37
N LYS A 415 13.03 -16.16 -15.22
CA LYS A 415 14.42 -16.46 -14.84
C LYS A 415 14.65 -17.95 -14.62
N CYS A 416 13.71 -18.65 -13.98
CA CYS A 416 13.76 -20.10 -13.81
C CYS A 416 13.74 -20.82 -15.17
N ALA A 417 12.88 -20.40 -16.09
CA ALA A 417 12.81 -20.97 -17.44
C ALA A 417 14.14 -20.81 -18.19
N VAL A 418 14.75 -19.62 -18.15
CA VAL A 418 16.07 -19.37 -18.75
C VAL A 418 17.15 -20.23 -18.09
N ASN A 419 17.11 -20.41 -16.77
CA ASN A 419 18.05 -21.27 -16.04
C ASN A 419 17.94 -22.74 -16.46
N MET A 420 16.73 -23.24 -16.68
CA MET A 420 16.47 -24.62 -17.09
C MET A 420 16.92 -24.93 -18.52
N VAL A 421 16.87 -23.94 -19.42
CA VAL A 421 17.17 -24.10 -20.86
C VAL A 421 18.58 -23.60 -21.20
N ARG A 422 19.48 -23.47 -20.22
CA ARG A 422 20.85 -22.99 -20.46
C ARG A 422 21.57 -23.85 -21.49
N GLU A 423 21.93 -23.24 -22.62
CA GLU A 423 22.80 -23.84 -23.62
C GLU A 423 24.24 -23.83 -23.11
N GLY A 424 24.89 -24.99 -23.15
CA GLY A 424 26.30 -25.11 -22.81
C GLY A 424 27.17 -24.43 -23.86
N VAL A 425 27.54 -23.18 -23.61
CA VAL A 425 28.56 -22.49 -24.41
C VAL A 425 29.95 -22.86 -23.90
N THR A 426 30.92 -22.98 -24.81
CA THR A 426 32.31 -23.24 -24.44
C THR A 426 32.81 -22.09 -23.55
N PRO A 427 33.30 -22.38 -22.32
CA PRO A 427 33.88 -21.36 -21.47
C PRO A 427 35.03 -20.67 -22.19
N LEU A 428 35.10 -19.34 -22.11
CA LEU A 428 36.23 -18.62 -22.66
C LEU A 428 37.45 -18.81 -21.74
N PRO A 429 38.61 -19.24 -22.28
CA PRO A 429 39.85 -19.27 -21.51
C PRO A 429 40.15 -17.88 -20.96
N LYS A 430 40.41 -17.79 -19.66
CA LYS A 430 40.77 -16.52 -19.01
C LYS A 430 42.04 -15.92 -19.64
N GLU A 431 42.91 -16.79 -20.16
CA GLU A 431 44.17 -16.45 -20.82
C GLU A 431 43.97 -15.57 -22.06
N LEU A 432 42.77 -15.57 -22.68
CA LEU A 432 42.44 -14.67 -23.79
C LEU A 432 42.31 -13.20 -23.37
N PHE A 433 42.08 -12.93 -22.08
CA PHE A 433 41.82 -11.59 -21.55
C PHE A 433 42.83 -11.17 -20.48
N MET A 434 43.77 -12.04 -20.14
CA MET A 434 44.93 -11.66 -19.35
C MET A 434 45.91 -10.99 -20.33
N SER A 435 46.00 -9.65 -20.30
CA SER A 435 47.26 -9.04 -20.75
C SER A 435 48.33 -9.60 -19.81
N PHE A 436 49.22 -10.42 -20.36
CA PHE A 436 50.55 -10.46 -19.79
C PHE A 436 51.11 -9.08 -20.12
N ASP A 437 51.07 -8.16 -19.16
CA ASP A 437 51.66 -6.84 -19.35
C ASP A 437 53.11 -7.00 -19.81
N GLU A 438 53.51 -6.15 -20.77
CA GLU A 438 54.90 -5.89 -21.12
C GLU A 438 55.73 -5.44 -19.91
#